data_AF-A0A7T0G1D6-F1
#
_entry.id   AF-A0A7T0G1D6-F1
#
_cell.length_a   1.000
_cell.length_b   1.000
_cell.length_c   1.000
_cell.angle_alpha   90.00
_cell.angle_beta   90.00
_cell.angle_gamma   90.00
#
_symmetry.space_group_name_H-M   'P 1'
#
loop_
_entity.id
_entity.type
_entity.pdbx_description
1 polymer ?
#
loop_
_entity_poly.entity_id
_entity_poly.type
_entity_poly.pdbx_seq_one_letter_code
_entity_poly.pdbx_strand_id
1 'polypeptide(L)'
;MPGKSLTFHSTVLHKSIRETDSTFNQYLKSLDTISNDIRNLENYLREKGVTHNFSYFAGSYLPEEKASFITWRYCESAKKYRLFYTVMVWNDPDDEFNKPTQESIEWEKPLIETESAIRMSVFPALPEFIKSLAEEVKVLQRKAVVSILGTS
;
A
#
# COMPACT_ATOMS: atom_id res chain seq x y z
N MET A 1 -17.98 24.75 -3.23
CA MET A 1 -17.78 26.13 -3.73
C MET A 1 -17.33 26.04 -5.18
N PRO A 2 -18.03 26.62 -6.16
CA PRO A 2 -17.50 26.72 -7.51
C PRO A 2 -16.30 27.67 -7.45
N GLY A 3 -15.10 27.15 -7.74
CA GLY A 3 -13.87 27.93 -7.72
C GLY A 3 -13.93 29.06 -8.75
N LYS A 4 -13.42 30.24 -8.39
CA LYS A 4 -13.27 31.37 -9.33
C LYS A 4 -12.53 30.87 -10.57
N SER A 5 -13.10 31.13 -11.76
CA SER A 5 -12.42 30.90 -13.04
C SER A 5 -11.11 31.68 -13.03
N LEU A 6 -9.99 30.98 -13.05
CA LEU A 6 -8.67 31.58 -13.20
C LEU A 6 -8.55 32.08 -14.64
N THR A 7 -8.54 33.40 -14.83
CA THR A 7 -8.34 34.02 -16.15
C THR A 7 -6.86 34.30 -16.37
N PHE A 8 -6.25 33.60 -17.31
CA PHE A 8 -4.89 33.90 -17.77
C PHE A 8 -4.94 34.92 -18.93
N HIS A 9 -3.98 35.84 -19.03
CA HIS A 9 -3.95 36.83 -20.14
C HIS A 9 -2.94 36.48 -21.25
N SER A 10 -2.06 35.51 -21.00
CA SER A 10 -1.11 35.01 -22.00
C SER A 10 -1.76 33.94 -22.88
N THR A 11 -1.80 34.18 -24.18
CA THR A 11 -2.33 33.24 -25.18
C THR A 11 -1.50 31.95 -25.24
N VAL A 12 -0.18 32.05 -25.07
CA VAL A 12 0.74 30.91 -24.98
C VAL A 12 0.42 30.07 -23.74
N LEU A 13 0.21 30.73 -22.60
CA LEU A 13 -0.13 30.03 -21.34
C LEU A 13 -1.49 29.35 -21.42
N HIS A 14 -2.50 30.00 -22.01
CA HIS A 14 -3.81 29.38 -22.27
C HIS A 14 -3.71 28.11 -23.10
N LYS A 15 -2.92 28.17 -24.19
CA LYS A 15 -2.71 27.03 -25.07
C LYS A 15 -2.05 25.87 -24.32
N SER A 16 -0.99 26.13 -23.57
CA SER A 16 -0.30 25.11 -22.77
C SER A 16 -1.18 24.50 -21.67
N ILE A 17 -2.05 25.29 -21.02
CA ILE A 17 -3.00 24.77 -20.03
C ILE A 17 -4.02 23.85 -20.70
N ARG A 18 -4.62 24.29 -21.80
CA ARG A 18 -5.61 23.47 -22.53
C ARG A 18 -5.02 22.16 -23.04
N GLU A 19 -3.75 22.17 -23.47
CA GLU A 19 -3.03 20.98 -23.89
C GLU A 19 -2.77 20.02 -22.71
N THR A 20 -2.44 20.56 -21.52
CA THR A 20 -2.13 19.76 -20.33
C THR A 20 -3.37 19.33 -19.51
N ASP A 21 -4.52 19.99 -19.68
CA ASP A 21 -5.77 19.68 -18.99
C ASP A 21 -6.18 18.21 -19.16
N SER A 22 -6.02 17.66 -20.37
CA SER A 22 -6.34 16.26 -20.63
C SER A 22 -5.50 15.31 -19.77
N THR A 23 -4.19 15.58 -19.66
CA THR A 23 -3.24 14.83 -18.84
C THR A 23 -3.56 14.96 -17.34
N PHE A 24 -3.87 16.17 -16.86
CA PHE A 24 -4.24 16.37 -15.45
C PHE A 24 -5.54 15.63 -15.09
N ASN A 25 -6.55 15.69 -15.97
CA ASN A 25 -7.82 14.99 -15.74
C ASN A 25 -7.63 13.46 -15.73
N GLN A 26 -6.80 12.93 -16.64
CA GLN A 26 -6.46 11.50 -16.63
C GLN A 26 -5.72 11.10 -15.34
N TYR A 27 -4.76 11.91 -14.91
CA TYR A 27 -4.03 11.71 -13.66
C TYR A 27 -4.96 11.64 -12.44
N LEU A 28 -5.85 12.63 -12.30
CA LEU A 28 -6.81 12.69 -11.18
C LEU A 28 -7.76 11.47 -11.19
N LYS A 29 -8.27 11.10 -12.37
CA LYS A 29 -9.13 9.91 -12.50
C LYS A 29 -8.43 8.62 -12.10
N SER A 30 -7.16 8.45 -12.51
CA SER A 30 -6.35 7.30 -12.10
C SER A 30 -6.13 7.28 -10.59
N LEU A 31 -5.84 8.43 -9.98
CA LEU A 31 -5.65 8.54 -8.55
C LEU A 31 -6.92 8.20 -7.75
N ASP A 32 -8.08 8.65 -8.21
CA ASP A 32 -9.37 8.32 -7.61
C ASP A 32 -9.65 6.82 -7.70
N THR A 33 -9.37 6.21 -8.85
CA THR A 33 -9.53 4.77 -9.08
C THR A 33 -8.64 3.97 -8.12
N ILE A 34 -7.34 4.28 -8.08
CA ILE A 34 -6.37 3.64 -7.16
C ILE A 34 -6.82 3.77 -5.71
N SER A 35 -7.25 4.97 -5.31
CA SER A 35 -7.72 5.25 -3.96
C SER A 35 -8.96 4.44 -3.60
N ASN A 36 -9.89 4.28 -4.55
CA ASN A 36 -11.08 3.44 -4.38
C ASN A 36 -10.72 1.96 -4.23
N ASP A 37 -9.82 1.45 -5.08
CA ASP A 37 -9.39 0.06 -5.06
C ASP A 37 -8.68 -0.30 -3.75
N ILE A 38 -7.83 0.58 -3.21
CA ILE A 38 -7.21 0.39 -1.90
C ILE A 38 -8.26 0.25 -0.80
N ARG A 39 -9.28 1.13 -0.79
CA ARG A 39 -10.37 1.06 0.22
C ARG A 39 -11.18 -0.22 0.10
N ASN A 40 -11.51 -0.61 -1.14
CA ASN A 40 -12.27 -1.83 -1.42
C ASN A 40 -11.48 -3.08 -1.02
N LEU A 41 -10.17 -3.09 -1.26
CA LEU A 41 -9.30 -4.17 -0.82
C LEU A 41 -9.27 -4.28 0.71
N GLU A 42 -9.11 -3.17 1.43
CA GLU A 42 -9.18 -3.22 2.89
C GLU A 42 -10.53 -3.73 3.41
N ASN A 43 -11.64 -3.31 2.79
CA ASN A 43 -12.98 -3.80 3.13
C ASN A 43 -13.08 -5.31 2.89
N TYR A 44 -12.67 -5.77 1.71
CA TYR A 44 -12.66 -7.18 1.35
C TYR A 44 -11.89 -8.03 2.36
N LEU A 45 -10.67 -7.63 2.74
CA LEU A 45 -9.86 -8.38 3.71
C LEU A 45 -10.52 -8.43 5.10
N ARG A 46 -11.16 -7.34 5.54
CA ARG A 46 -11.93 -7.32 6.80
C ARG A 46 -13.15 -8.22 6.74
N GLU A 47 -13.90 -8.20 5.64
CA GLU A 47 -15.07 -9.06 5.43
C GLU A 47 -14.70 -10.54 5.42
N LYS A 48 -13.50 -10.87 4.94
CA LYS A 48 -12.94 -12.22 5.03
C LYS A 48 -12.38 -12.57 6.41
N GLY A 49 -12.44 -11.66 7.38
CA GLY A 49 -11.97 -11.88 8.74
C GLY A 49 -10.45 -12.01 8.85
N VAL A 50 -9.68 -11.42 7.92
CA VAL A 50 -8.22 -11.52 7.96
C VAL A 50 -7.66 -10.61 9.05
N THR A 51 -7.31 -11.19 10.20
CA THR A 51 -6.73 -10.50 11.36
C THR A 51 -5.26 -10.86 11.61
N HIS A 52 -4.59 -11.48 10.65
CA HIS A 52 -3.17 -11.79 10.75
C HIS A 52 -2.34 -10.61 10.23
N ASN A 53 -1.29 -10.20 10.94
CA ASN A 53 -0.37 -9.17 10.45
C ASN A 53 0.49 -9.75 9.33
N PHE A 54 0.64 -9.02 8.22
CA PHE A 54 1.39 -9.50 7.07
C PHE A 54 2.09 -8.37 6.34
N SER A 55 3.34 -8.59 5.93
CA SER A 55 4.15 -7.62 5.18
C SER A 55 4.64 -8.24 3.89
N TYR A 56 4.57 -7.47 2.80
CA TYR A 56 5.03 -7.86 1.47
C TYR A 56 5.98 -6.80 0.93
N PHE A 57 7.10 -7.22 0.34
CA PHE A 57 8.05 -6.30 -0.27
C PHE A 57 7.44 -5.58 -1.49
N ALA A 58 7.36 -4.26 -1.44
CA ALA A 58 6.69 -3.44 -2.46
C ALA A 58 7.56 -3.14 -3.69
N GLY A 59 8.75 -3.75 -3.79
CA GLY A 59 9.58 -3.69 -4.99
C GLY A 59 10.47 -2.46 -5.14
N SER A 60 10.45 -1.52 -4.18
CA SER A 60 11.35 -0.35 -4.21
C SER A 60 12.42 -0.47 -3.13
N TYR A 61 13.67 -0.63 -3.54
CA TYR A 61 14.82 -0.29 -2.72
C TYR A 61 14.93 1.22 -2.71
N LEU A 62 14.83 1.79 -1.51
CA LEU A 62 15.05 3.19 -1.26
C LEU A 62 16.55 3.40 -1.00
N PRO A 63 17.07 4.63 -1.10
CA PRO A 63 18.45 4.92 -0.72
C PRO A 63 18.75 4.43 0.71
N GLU A 64 20.03 4.18 1.00
CA GLU A 64 20.52 3.92 2.37
C GLU A 64 19.94 2.65 3.03
N GLU A 65 19.99 1.51 2.32
CA GLU A 65 19.59 0.20 2.88
C GLU A 65 18.10 0.15 3.31
N LYS A 66 17.25 0.96 2.68
CA LYS A 66 15.82 1.00 3.00
C LYS A 66 15.02 0.19 2.00
N ALA A 67 13.99 -0.47 2.50
CA ALA A 67 13.05 -1.21 1.68
C ALA A 67 11.61 -0.80 1.99
N SER A 68 10.82 -0.79 0.94
CA SER A 68 9.41 -0.47 1.02
C SER A 68 8.57 -1.74 1.09
N PHE A 69 7.53 -1.71 1.92
CA PHE A 69 6.63 -2.81 2.15
C PHE A 69 5.17 -2.35 2.13
N ILE A 70 4.30 -3.25 1.68
CA ILE A 70 2.86 -3.19 1.90
C ILE A 70 2.56 -4.02 3.12
N THR A 71 2.01 -3.38 4.16
CA THR A 71 1.76 -4.04 5.44
C THR A 71 0.26 -4.05 5.74
N TRP A 72 -0.31 -5.23 5.98
CA TRP A 72 -1.62 -5.39 6.57
C TRP A 72 -1.47 -5.58 8.08
N ARG A 73 -1.98 -4.63 8.86
CA ARG A 73 -1.89 -4.68 10.33
C ARG A 73 -3.03 -3.93 10.99
N TYR A 74 -3.23 -4.23 12.27
CA TYR A 74 -4.18 -3.51 13.11
C TYR A 74 -3.73 -2.06 13.34
N CYS A 75 -4.64 -1.12 13.12
CA CYS A 75 -4.45 0.31 13.35
C CYS A 75 -5.21 0.70 14.61
N GLU A 76 -4.49 1.00 15.69
CA GLU A 76 -5.07 1.34 17.00
C GLU A 76 -5.97 2.57 16.95
N SER A 77 -5.51 3.64 16.28
CA SER A 77 -6.26 4.90 16.18
C SER A 77 -7.59 4.75 15.43
N ALA A 78 -7.63 3.87 14.43
CA ALA A 78 -8.83 3.60 13.66
C ALA A 78 -9.62 2.37 14.16
N LYS A 79 -9.11 1.66 15.17
CA LYS A 79 -9.64 0.40 15.72
C LYS A 79 -10.02 -0.63 14.66
N LYS A 80 -9.19 -0.76 13.62
CA LYS A 80 -9.42 -1.70 12.50
C LYS A 80 -8.13 -2.07 11.79
N TYR A 81 -8.12 -3.20 11.11
CA TYR A 81 -7.01 -3.53 10.19
C TYR A 81 -7.03 -2.63 8.96
N ARG A 82 -5.84 -2.22 8.53
CA ARG A 82 -5.63 -1.32 7.38
C ARG A 82 -4.39 -1.73 6.60
N LEU A 83 -4.34 -1.29 5.33
CA LEU A 83 -3.14 -1.37 4.51
C LEU A 83 -2.26 -0.17 4.81
N PHE A 84 -0.98 -0.42 5.06
CA PHE A 84 0.05 0.58 5.28
C PHE A 84 1.08 0.50 4.16
N TYR A 85 1.61 1.66 3.79
CA TYR A 85 2.93 1.73 3.20
C TYR A 85 3.93 1.84 4.36
N THR A 86 4.90 0.95 4.40
CA THR A 86 5.90 0.89 5.45
C THR A 86 7.29 0.95 4.83
N VAL A 87 8.13 1.83 5.34
CA VAL A 87 9.56 1.88 5.02
C VAL A 87 10.31 1.30 6.20
N MET A 88 11.09 0.27 5.93
CA MET A 88 11.92 -0.39 6.92
C MET A 88 13.39 -0.29 6.52
N VAL A 89 14.27 -0.17 7.51
CA VAL A 89 15.70 -0.33 7.32
C VAL A 89 15.99 -1.83 7.18
N TRP A 90 16.61 -2.22 6.08
CA TRP A 90 16.95 -3.59 5.74
C TRP A 90 18.44 -3.68 5.44
N ASN A 91 19.22 -3.92 6.51
CA ASN A 91 20.68 -3.89 6.48
C ASN A 91 21.30 -4.91 5.50
N ASP A 92 20.61 -6.03 5.24
CA ASP A 92 21.05 -7.02 4.25
C ASP A 92 19.83 -7.77 3.66
N PRO A 93 19.44 -7.49 2.41
CA PRO A 93 18.34 -8.18 1.75
C PRO A 93 18.63 -9.60 1.29
N ASP A 94 19.91 -9.99 1.24
CA ASP A 94 20.34 -11.33 0.82
C ASP A 94 20.46 -12.30 2.01
N ASP A 95 20.43 -11.78 3.25
CA ASP A 95 20.40 -12.59 4.46
C ASP A 95 18.94 -12.99 4.80
N GLU A 96 18.58 -14.24 4.49
CA GLU A 96 17.27 -14.83 4.81
C GLU A 96 16.93 -14.80 6.31
N PHE A 97 17.92 -14.64 7.19
CA PHE A 97 17.76 -14.53 8.64
C PHE A 97 17.58 -13.08 9.10
N ASN A 98 17.96 -12.09 8.29
CA ASN A 98 17.83 -10.67 8.59
C ASN A 98 16.53 -10.09 8.04
N LYS A 99 15.40 -10.64 8.49
CA LYS A 99 14.08 -10.08 8.13
C LYS A 99 13.85 -8.80 8.92
N PRO A 100 13.43 -7.69 8.27
CA PRO A 100 13.14 -6.46 8.97
C PRO A 100 12.02 -6.71 9.99
N THR A 101 12.24 -6.25 11.22
CA THR A 101 11.31 -6.40 12.32
C THR A 101 10.48 -5.14 12.51
N GLN A 102 9.58 -5.13 13.48
CA GLN A 102 8.86 -3.89 13.82
C GLN A 102 9.80 -2.78 14.31
N GLU A 103 10.96 -3.13 14.88
CA GLU A 103 11.99 -2.18 15.31
C GLU A 103 12.73 -1.55 14.11
N SER A 104 12.67 -2.19 12.94
CA SER A 104 13.24 -1.70 11.69
C SER A 104 12.36 -0.66 10.98
N ILE A 105 11.15 -0.38 11.48
CA ILE A 105 10.24 0.59 10.84
C ILE A 105 10.75 2.01 11.07
N GLU A 106 11.16 2.67 9.98
CA GLU A 106 11.54 4.08 10.00
C GLU A 106 10.32 4.97 9.78
N TRP A 107 9.42 4.56 8.89
CA TRP A 107 8.24 5.34 8.54
C TRP A 107 7.09 4.41 8.15
N GLU A 108 5.89 4.73 8.61
CA GLU A 108 4.68 4.06 8.14
C GLU A 108 3.50 5.02 8.06
N LYS A 109 2.60 4.74 7.13
CA LYS A 109 1.34 5.46 7.00
C LYS A 109 0.29 4.59 6.32
N PRO A 110 -1.01 4.71 6.67
CA PRO A 110 -2.04 4.03 5.91
C PRO A 110 -1.91 4.36 4.42
N LEU A 111 -1.92 3.35 3.55
CA LEU A 111 -1.61 3.48 2.13
C LEU A 111 -2.53 4.50 1.45
N ILE A 112 -3.80 4.55 1.85
CA ILE A 112 -4.77 5.53 1.33
C ILE A 112 -4.46 6.98 1.73
N GLU A 113 -3.65 7.19 2.77
CA GLU A 113 -3.28 8.50 3.32
C GLU A 113 -1.89 8.97 2.88
N THR A 114 -1.17 8.19 2.07
CA THR A 114 0.15 8.57 1.55
C THR A 114 0.04 9.63 0.44
N GLU A 115 1.18 10.04 -0.10
CA GLU A 115 1.19 10.88 -1.29
C GLU A 115 0.72 10.10 -2.53
N SER A 116 0.21 10.83 -3.53
CA SER A 116 -0.26 10.23 -4.78
C SER A 116 0.84 9.44 -5.51
N ALA A 117 2.07 9.95 -5.51
CA ALA A 117 3.23 9.28 -6.08
C ALA A 117 3.46 7.89 -5.47
N ILE A 118 3.38 7.77 -4.14
CA ILE A 118 3.53 6.51 -3.42
C ILE A 118 2.39 5.55 -3.75
N ARG A 119 1.14 6.02 -3.75
CA ARG A 119 0.00 5.15 -4.11
C ARG A 119 0.17 4.58 -5.52
N MET A 120 0.57 5.41 -6.48
CA MET A 120 0.78 4.97 -7.86
C MET A 120 1.95 4.01 -8.01
N SER A 121 3.05 4.20 -7.28
CA SER A 121 4.21 3.30 -7.37
C SER A 121 3.93 1.93 -6.75
N VAL A 122 3.15 1.89 -5.66
CA VAL A 122 2.83 0.66 -4.92
C VAL A 122 1.65 -0.10 -5.54
N PHE A 123 0.74 0.58 -6.23
CA PHE A 123 -0.47 -0.03 -6.78
C PHE A 123 -0.21 -1.29 -7.64
N PRO A 124 0.80 -1.34 -8.52
CA PRO A 124 1.12 -2.55 -9.30
C PRO A 124 1.51 -3.77 -8.45
N ALA A 125 1.96 -3.58 -7.21
CA ALA A 125 2.35 -4.66 -6.29
C ALA A 125 1.18 -5.21 -5.47
N LEU A 126 0.01 -4.54 -5.43
CA LEU A 126 -1.16 -5.00 -4.66
C LEU A 126 -1.68 -6.38 -5.08
N PRO A 127 -1.74 -6.76 -6.37
CA PRO A 127 -2.16 -8.09 -6.77
C PRO A 127 -1.27 -9.20 -6.20
N GLU A 128 0.05 -9.00 -6.21
CA GLU A 128 0.99 -9.99 -5.67
C GLU A 128 0.95 -10.02 -4.13
N PHE A 129 0.80 -8.87 -3.47
CA PHE A 129 0.53 -8.80 -2.04
C PHE A 129 -0.66 -9.69 -1.65
N ILE A 130 -1.79 -9.62 -2.37
CA ILE A 130 -2.98 -10.42 -2.09
C ILE A 130 -2.70 -11.92 -2.24
N LYS A 131 -1.99 -12.31 -3.31
CA LYS A 131 -1.62 -13.71 -3.55
C LYS A 131 -0.75 -14.24 -2.41
N SER A 132 0.28 -13.49 -2.02
CA SER A 132 1.18 -13.89 -0.94
C SER A 132 0.47 -13.96 0.41
N LEU A 133 -0.41 -13.00 0.72
CA LEU A 133 -1.24 -13.05 1.93
C LEU A 133 -2.15 -14.29 1.95
N ALA A 134 -2.75 -14.64 0.81
CA ALA A 134 -3.61 -15.83 0.71
C ALA A 134 -2.81 -17.13 0.96
N GLU A 135 -1.59 -17.22 0.46
CA GLU A 135 -0.71 -18.37 0.74
C GLU A 135 -0.30 -18.42 2.22
N GLU A 136 0.05 -17.29 2.84
CA GLU A 136 0.36 -17.24 4.27
C GLU A 136 -0.82 -17.71 5.13
N VAL A 137 -2.04 -17.25 4.83
CA VAL A 137 -3.25 -17.70 5.51
C VAL A 137 -3.47 -19.21 5.37
N LYS A 138 -3.22 -19.80 4.18
CA LYS A 138 -3.30 -21.26 3.99
C LYS A 138 -2.28 -22.00 4.86
N VAL A 139 -1.06 -21.49 4.96
CA VAL A 139 0.00 -22.10 5.78
C VAL A 139 -0.40 -22.07 7.26
N LEU A 140 -0.91 -20.93 7.75
CA LEU A 140 -1.38 -20.79 9.13
C LEU A 140 -2.53 -21.76 9.45
N GLN A 141 -3.49 -21.91 8.54
CA GLN A 141 -4.60 -22.85 8.69
C GLN A 141 -4.09 -24.30 8.81
N ARG A 142 -3.12 -24.70 7.97
CA ARG A 142 -2.52 -26.05 8.05
C ARG A 142 -1.80 -26.28 9.38
N LYS A 143 -1.01 -25.31 9.85
CA LYS A 143 -0.29 -25.40 11.14
C LYS A 143 -1.27 -25.54 12.32
N ALA A 144 -2.38 -24.79 12.31
CA ALA A 144 -3.39 -24.88 13.35
C ALA A 144 -4.02 -26.29 13.43
N VAL A 145 -4.32 -26.91 12.29
CA VAL A 145 -4.88 -28.28 12.25
C VAL A 145 -3.89 -29.32 12.80
N VAL A 146 -2.61 -29.23 12.44
CA VAL A 146 -1.58 -30.16 12.95
C VAL A 146 -1.39 -30.02 14.46
N SER A 147 -1.42 -28.80 15.00
CA SER A 147 -1.31 -28.56 16.44
C SER A 147 -2.46 -29.15 17.27
N ILE A 148 -3.64 -29.30 16.67
CA ILE A 148 -4.82 -29.88 17.34
C ILE A 148 -4.74 -31.42 17.32
N LEU A 149 -4.13 -32.01 16.28
CA LEU A 149 -4.05 -33.46 16.11
C LEU A 149 -2.81 -34.09 16.78
N GLY A 150 -1.76 -33.31 17.06
CA GLY A 150 -0.52 -33.80 17.69
C GLY A 150 -0.51 -33.78 19.22
N THR A 151 -1.61 -33.41 19.87
CA THR A 151 -1.76 -33.35 21.34
C THR A 151 -2.65 -34.47 21.91
N SER A 152 -2.91 -35.52 21.12
CA SER A 152 -3.65 -36.73 21.55
C SER A 152 -2.74 -37.87 21.97
#